data_AF-A0A7N4NTV5-F1
#
_entry.id   AF-A0A7N4NTV5-F1
#
_cell.length_a   1.000
_cell.length_b   1.000
_cell.length_c   1.000
_cell.angle_alpha   90.00
_cell.angle_beta   90.00
_cell.angle_gamma   90.00
#
_symmetry.space_group_name_H-M   'P 1'
#
loop_
_entity.id
_entity.type
_entity.pdbx_description
1 polymer ?
#
loop_
_entity_poly.entity_id
_entity_poly.type
_entity_poly.pdbx_seq_one_letter_code
_entity_poly.pdbx_strand_id
1 'polypeptide(L)'
;RPESLIWHSEPSQPGLHLSLSGHCCLVHALCPAKLGLRNGGHEAVTRILQVQIWQQYFATKDTIYAVIPAEKFDLIWSRAQKCPSFLCALPRREGYEFFVGQWSGSELHFTALINIQTRGEAASSQLVLYHFPELKEEKGIVLMTAEMDSTFLKIPEAQCIANQVQLFYATDRQETYGLVETFNLRPNEFKYMSVIAELEQSGLAAELRPSRGPDTA
;
A
#
# COMPACT_ATOMS: atom_id res chain seq x y z
N ARG A 1 -18.60 7.14 -6.32
CA ARG A 1 -17.66 6.65 -5.28
C ARG A 1 -16.52 6.01 -6.04
N PRO A 2 -15.25 6.39 -5.83
CA PRO A 2 -14.17 5.67 -6.48
C PRO A 2 -14.20 4.23 -5.99
N GLU A 3 -14.01 3.28 -6.89
CA GLU A 3 -13.82 1.86 -6.58
C GLU A 3 -12.56 1.74 -5.74
N SER A 4 -12.71 1.85 -4.42
CA SER A 4 -11.65 1.64 -3.45
C SER A 4 -11.14 0.22 -3.60
N LEU A 5 -9.83 0.06 -3.70
CA LEU A 5 -9.23 -1.27 -3.57
C LEU A 5 -9.72 -1.91 -2.27
N ILE A 6 -10.10 -3.18 -2.34
CA ILE A 6 -10.62 -3.90 -1.18
C ILE A 6 -9.43 -4.24 -0.30
N TRP A 7 -9.24 -3.42 0.73
CA TRP A 7 -8.29 -3.67 1.79
C TRP A 7 -8.92 -4.58 2.83
N HIS A 8 -8.19 -5.62 3.21
CA HIS A 8 -8.62 -6.51 4.28
C HIS A 8 -7.64 -6.39 5.45
N SER A 9 -8.19 -6.14 6.64
CA SER A 9 -7.50 -6.26 7.92
C SER A 9 -8.46 -6.97 8.87
N GLU A 10 -8.25 -8.25 9.13
CA GLU A 10 -9.09 -9.00 10.08
C GLU A 10 -8.42 -8.96 11.47
N PRO A 11 -9.18 -8.71 12.56
CA PRO A 11 -8.63 -8.85 13.90
C PRO A 11 -8.33 -10.32 14.19
N SER A 12 -7.12 -10.58 14.68
CA SER A 12 -6.58 -11.90 14.95
C SER A 12 -7.53 -12.78 15.77
N GLN A 13 -8.03 -13.87 15.17
CA GLN A 13 -8.57 -15.01 15.89
C GLN A 13 -7.49 -16.08 16.08
N PRO A 14 -7.47 -16.81 17.21
CA PRO A 14 -6.40 -17.75 17.51
C PRO A 14 -6.61 -19.10 16.81
N GLY A 15 -5.64 -19.52 16.00
CA GLY A 15 -5.38 -20.94 15.76
C GLY A 15 -5.08 -21.37 14.33
N LEU A 16 -3.79 -21.53 14.01
CA LEU A 16 -3.16 -22.76 13.46
C LEU A 16 -1.68 -22.44 13.18
N HIS A 17 -0.79 -22.99 14.00
CA HIS A 17 0.64 -22.70 13.97
C HIS A 17 1.35 -23.50 12.87
N LEU A 18 1.47 -22.94 11.67
CA LEU A 18 2.40 -23.41 10.65
C LEU A 18 3.70 -22.61 10.78
N SER A 19 4.69 -23.20 11.44
CA SER A 19 6.06 -22.69 11.51
C SER A 19 6.73 -22.85 10.15
N LEU A 20 6.73 -21.78 9.34
CA LEU A 20 7.53 -21.67 8.13
C LEU A 20 8.41 -20.42 8.23
N SER A 21 9.69 -20.65 8.51
CA SER A 21 10.73 -19.63 8.48
C SER A 21 10.96 -19.16 7.04
N GLY A 22 10.80 -17.86 6.79
CA GLY A 22 11.39 -17.18 5.63
C GLY A 22 10.38 -16.62 4.64
N HIS A 23 10.39 -15.29 4.53
CA HIS A 23 9.68 -14.45 3.54
C HIS A 23 9.82 -14.91 2.07
N CYS A 24 10.84 -15.72 1.74
CA CYS A 24 11.10 -16.26 0.40
C CYS A 24 10.19 -17.47 0.03
N CYS A 25 9.60 -18.16 1.01
CA CYS A 25 8.86 -19.39 0.74
C CYS A 25 7.45 -19.18 0.16
N LEU A 26 6.80 -18.03 0.35
CA LEU A 26 5.43 -17.85 -0.12
C LEU A 26 5.33 -17.65 -1.63
N VAL A 27 6.20 -16.80 -2.20
CA VAL A 27 6.28 -16.61 -3.66
C VAL A 27 6.66 -17.94 -4.33
N HIS A 28 7.52 -18.73 -3.68
CA HIS A 28 7.87 -20.07 -4.15
C HIS A 28 6.76 -21.12 -3.99
N ALA A 29 5.91 -21.01 -2.97
CA ALA A 29 4.75 -21.87 -2.76
C ALA A 29 3.57 -21.52 -3.68
N LEU A 30 3.51 -20.28 -4.16
CA LEU A 30 2.55 -19.80 -5.15
C LEU A 30 3.00 -20.09 -6.60
N CYS A 31 4.24 -20.55 -6.81
CA CYS A 31 4.79 -20.85 -8.13
C CYS A 31 4.37 -22.25 -8.63
N PRO A 32 3.66 -22.38 -9.78
CA PRO A 32 3.11 -23.65 -10.26
C PRO A 32 4.13 -24.77 -10.45
N ALA A 33 5.39 -24.43 -10.75
CA ALA A 33 6.47 -25.36 -11.03
C ALA A 33 6.85 -26.28 -9.85
N LYS A 34 6.56 -25.88 -8.60
CA LYS A 34 6.83 -26.70 -7.39
C LYS A 34 5.64 -27.54 -6.93
N LEU A 35 4.43 -27.28 -7.41
CA LEU A 35 3.21 -27.98 -6.98
C LEU A 35 2.90 -29.25 -7.79
N GLY A 36 3.63 -29.52 -8.88
CA GLY A 36 3.60 -30.83 -9.56
C GLY A 36 2.25 -31.23 -10.19
N LEU A 37 1.45 -30.28 -10.68
CA LEU A 37 0.10 -30.56 -11.20
C LEU A 37 0.03 -30.49 -12.73
N ARG A 38 -0.42 -31.57 -13.38
CA ARG A 38 -0.69 -31.68 -14.83
C ARG A 38 -2.18 -31.60 -15.14
N ASN A 39 -2.48 -30.92 -16.25
CA ASN A 39 -3.66 -30.96 -17.15
C ASN A 39 -4.99 -30.28 -16.76
N GLY A 40 -5.28 -29.18 -17.47
CA GLY A 40 -6.45 -29.01 -18.35
C GLY A 40 -7.80 -28.60 -17.75
N GLY A 41 -8.16 -29.11 -16.57
CA GLY A 41 -9.39 -28.74 -15.84
C GLY A 41 -9.13 -28.14 -14.45
N HIS A 42 -7.88 -28.19 -14.00
CA HIS A 42 -7.41 -27.80 -12.67
C HIS A 42 -7.04 -26.31 -12.56
N GLU A 43 -6.90 -25.63 -13.69
CA GLU A 43 -6.40 -24.26 -13.72
C GLU A 43 -7.36 -23.29 -13.02
N ALA A 44 -8.67 -23.35 -13.26
CA ALA A 44 -9.62 -22.45 -12.60
C ALA A 44 -9.64 -22.63 -11.06
N VAL A 45 -9.55 -23.88 -10.58
CA VAL A 45 -9.53 -24.22 -9.14
C VAL A 45 -8.22 -23.78 -8.49
N THR A 46 -7.07 -24.04 -9.14
CA THR A 46 -5.74 -23.60 -8.67
C THR A 46 -5.60 -22.06 -8.71
N ARG A 47 -6.32 -21.39 -9.62
CA ARG A 47 -6.34 -19.93 -9.80
C ARG A 47 -7.12 -19.17 -8.72
N ILE A 48 -8.29 -19.64 -8.30
CA ILE A 48 -9.06 -19.04 -7.18
C ILE A 48 -8.31 -19.25 -5.85
N LEU A 49 -7.67 -20.40 -5.70
CA LEU A 49 -6.91 -20.75 -4.50
C LEU A 49 -5.78 -19.75 -4.21
N GLN A 50 -5.10 -19.14 -5.18
CA GLN A 50 -4.00 -18.21 -4.86
C GLN A 50 -4.47 -16.92 -4.16
N VAL A 51 -5.60 -16.33 -4.57
CA VAL A 51 -6.16 -15.14 -3.88
C VAL A 51 -6.70 -15.54 -2.51
N GLN A 52 -7.37 -16.68 -2.42
CA GLN A 52 -7.88 -17.19 -1.14
C GLN A 52 -6.75 -17.57 -0.17
N ILE A 53 -5.67 -18.19 -0.66
CA ILE A 53 -4.46 -18.52 0.12
C ILE A 53 -3.79 -17.22 0.56
N TRP A 54 -3.68 -16.21 -0.32
CA TRP A 54 -3.14 -14.90 0.04
C TRP A 54 -3.95 -14.25 1.16
N GLN A 55 -5.29 -14.21 1.01
CA GLN A 55 -6.21 -13.71 2.02
C GLN A 55 -6.07 -14.49 3.33
N GLN A 56 -6.15 -15.82 3.29
CA GLN A 56 -6.04 -16.68 4.49
C GLN A 56 -4.68 -16.55 5.17
N TYR A 57 -3.60 -16.41 4.40
CA TYR A 57 -2.25 -16.32 4.95
C TYR A 57 -2.00 -15.00 5.68
N PHE A 58 -2.52 -13.89 5.15
CA PHE A 58 -2.37 -12.58 5.78
C PHE A 58 -3.50 -12.25 6.77
N ALA A 59 -4.62 -12.98 6.77
CA ALA A 59 -5.71 -12.80 7.73
C ALA A 59 -5.25 -12.89 9.20
N THR A 60 -4.19 -13.65 9.48
CA THR A 60 -3.65 -13.81 10.84
C THR A 60 -2.39 -13.00 11.10
N LYS A 61 -2.01 -12.08 10.20
CA LYS A 61 -0.77 -11.31 10.29
C LYS A 61 -1.05 -9.85 10.57
N ASP A 62 -0.18 -9.24 11.37
CA ASP A 62 -0.20 -7.80 11.64
C ASP A 62 0.38 -6.99 10.47
N THR A 63 -0.23 -7.09 9.29
CA THR A 63 0.15 -6.33 8.10
C THR A 63 -1.05 -6.03 7.19
N ILE A 64 -0.87 -5.13 6.23
CA ILE A 64 -1.86 -4.83 5.20
C ILE A 64 -1.58 -5.61 3.91
N TYR A 65 -2.63 -5.96 3.19
CA TYR A 65 -2.54 -6.58 1.87
C TYR A 65 -3.70 -6.15 0.97
N ALA A 66 -3.50 -6.25 -0.35
CA ALA A 66 -4.51 -5.91 -1.34
C ALA A 66 -4.41 -6.78 -2.60
N VAL A 67 -5.50 -6.80 -3.35
CA VAL A 67 -5.57 -7.30 -4.73
C VAL A 67 -5.90 -6.11 -5.62
N ILE A 68 -4.99 -5.77 -6.53
CA ILE A 68 -5.06 -4.57 -7.36
C ILE A 68 -5.41 -4.96 -8.80
N PRO A 69 -6.45 -4.39 -9.44
CA PRO A 69 -6.72 -4.61 -10.86
C PRO A 69 -5.53 -4.20 -11.72
N ALA A 70 -5.23 -5.00 -12.76
CA ALA A 70 -4.11 -4.78 -13.66
C ALA A 70 -4.11 -3.38 -14.28
N GLU A 71 -5.28 -2.89 -14.71
CA GLU A 71 -5.43 -1.55 -15.30
C GLU A 71 -5.04 -0.44 -14.31
N LYS A 72 -5.42 -0.60 -13.04
CA LYS A 72 -5.06 0.36 -11.97
C LYS A 72 -3.56 0.29 -11.67
N PHE A 73 -2.99 -0.91 -11.62
CA PHE A 73 -1.57 -1.08 -11.42
C PHE A 73 -0.76 -0.48 -12.59
N ASP A 74 -1.20 -0.64 -13.83
CA ASP A 74 -0.53 -0.06 -15.00
C ASP A 74 -0.52 1.46 -14.97
N LEU A 75 -1.63 2.07 -14.55
CA LEU A 75 -1.68 3.51 -14.35
C LEU A 75 -0.70 3.95 -13.26
N ILE A 76 -0.71 3.28 -12.09
CA ILE A 76 0.25 3.56 -11.01
C ILE A 76 1.68 3.43 -11.52
N TRP A 77 1.99 2.32 -12.19
CA TRP A 77 3.34 1.98 -12.64
C TRP A 77 3.87 2.97 -13.69
N SER A 78 3.05 3.33 -14.68
CA SER A 78 3.42 4.30 -15.71
C SER A 78 3.73 5.69 -15.13
N ARG A 79 3.02 6.07 -14.06
CA ARG A 79 3.21 7.33 -13.34
C ARG A 79 4.42 7.27 -12.41
N ALA A 80 4.60 6.18 -11.67
CA ALA A 80 5.74 5.93 -10.79
C ALA A 80 7.08 5.97 -11.54
N GLN A 81 7.14 5.46 -12.77
CA GLN A 81 8.36 5.53 -13.59
C GLN A 81 8.77 6.98 -13.92
N LYS A 82 7.81 7.89 -14.08
CA LYS A 82 8.08 9.31 -14.37
C LYS A 82 8.30 10.12 -13.10
N CYS A 83 7.58 9.78 -12.05
CA CYS A 83 7.50 10.51 -10.80
C CYS A 83 7.60 9.52 -9.63
N PRO A 84 8.84 9.07 -9.30
CA PRO A 84 9.06 7.95 -8.39
C PRO A 84 8.91 8.30 -6.91
N SER A 85 8.80 9.58 -6.56
CA SER A 85 8.73 9.99 -5.15
C SER A 85 7.48 10.80 -4.86
N PHE A 86 6.86 10.63 -3.69
CA PHE A 86 5.75 11.50 -3.30
C PHE A 86 5.57 11.64 -1.79
N LEU A 87 4.98 12.75 -1.37
CA LEU A 87 4.68 13.05 0.01
C LEU A 87 3.28 12.56 0.39
N CYS A 88 3.17 11.70 1.40
CA CYS A 88 1.92 11.29 2.02
C CYS A 88 1.76 11.96 3.39
N ALA A 89 0.54 12.31 3.75
CA ALA A 89 0.20 12.89 5.05
C ALA A 89 -0.51 11.85 5.92
N LEU A 90 -0.01 11.62 7.13
CA LEU A 90 -0.61 10.74 8.12
C LEU A 90 -1.25 11.60 9.22
N PRO A 91 -2.58 11.57 9.39
CA PRO A 91 -3.24 12.26 10.50
C PRO A 91 -2.71 11.76 11.85
N ARG A 92 -2.36 12.71 12.73
CA ARG A 92 -2.03 12.44 14.14
C ARG A 92 -3.04 13.18 15.03
N ARG A 93 -2.91 13.02 16.36
CA ARG A 93 -3.76 13.73 17.33
C ARG A 93 -3.70 15.25 17.13
N GLU A 94 -2.50 15.76 16.86
CA GLU A 94 -2.25 17.18 16.59
C GLU A 94 -1.54 17.30 15.24
N GLY A 95 -2.29 17.77 14.23
CA GLY A 95 -1.76 17.99 12.88
C GLY A 95 -1.49 16.70 12.11
N TYR A 96 -0.38 16.70 11.38
CA TYR A 96 -0.01 15.67 10.43
C TYR A 96 1.47 15.32 10.54
N GLU A 97 1.77 14.04 10.41
CA GLU A 97 3.11 13.56 10.13
C GLU A 97 3.23 13.29 8.63
N PHE A 98 4.42 13.53 8.06
CA PHE A 98 4.64 13.30 6.63
C PHE A 98 5.58 12.13 6.38
N PHE A 99 5.25 11.32 5.39
CA PHE A 99 6.07 10.23 4.87
C PHE A 99 6.40 10.50 3.41
N VAL A 100 7.66 10.29 3.04
CA VAL A 100 8.09 10.28 1.63
C VAL A 100 8.05 8.84 1.17
N GLY A 101 7.16 8.55 0.21
CA GLY A 101 7.16 7.31 -0.55
C GLY A 101 8.14 7.42 -1.71
N GLN A 102 8.98 6.42 -1.91
CA GLN A 102 9.94 6.33 -3.00
C GLN A 102 9.87 4.94 -3.65
N TRP A 103 9.56 4.90 -4.94
CA TRP A 103 9.53 3.69 -5.74
C TRP A 103 10.95 3.18 -6.04
N SER A 104 11.16 1.88 -5.87
CA SER A 104 12.38 1.15 -6.22
C SER A 104 12.00 -0.20 -6.81
N GLY A 105 12.02 -0.30 -8.15
CA GLY A 105 11.42 -1.46 -8.81
C GLY A 105 9.94 -1.59 -8.42
N SER A 106 9.46 -2.80 -8.12
CA SER A 106 8.08 -3.03 -7.68
C SER A 106 7.83 -2.74 -6.19
N GLU A 107 8.81 -2.19 -5.49
CA GLU A 107 8.76 -1.85 -4.07
C GLU A 107 8.49 -0.35 -3.90
N LEU A 108 7.66 0.01 -2.93
CA LEU A 108 7.41 1.39 -2.55
C LEU A 108 7.79 1.59 -1.08
N HIS A 109 8.87 2.32 -0.86
CA HIS A 109 9.46 2.56 0.45
C HIS A 109 8.95 3.86 1.04
N PHE A 110 8.38 3.81 2.23
CA PHE A 110 7.94 4.99 2.97
C PHE A 110 8.88 5.25 4.14
N THR A 111 9.42 6.47 4.14
CA THR A 111 10.26 6.97 5.22
C THR A 111 9.68 8.26 5.79
N ALA A 112 9.54 8.36 7.11
CA ALA A 112 9.08 9.59 7.76
C ALA A 112 10.01 10.76 7.40
N LEU A 113 9.43 11.90 7.01
CA LEU A 113 10.18 13.06 6.55
C LEU A 113 11.15 13.57 7.62
N ILE A 114 10.75 13.52 8.89
CA ILE A 114 11.61 13.90 10.02
C ILE A 114 12.85 13.00 10.14
N ASN A 115 12.72 11.71 9.82
CA ASN A 115 13.86 10.78 9.84
C ASN A 115 14.81 11.05 8.68
N ILE A 116 14.29 11.37 7.49
CA ILE A 116 15.13 11.81 6.35
C ILE A 116 15.89 13.08 6.73
N GLN A 117 15.21 14.07 7.32
CA GLN A 117 15.83 15.35 7.68
C GLN A 117 16.90 15.21 8.77
N THR A 118 16.75 14.26 9.68
CA THR A 118 17.68 14.07 10.82
C THR A 118 18.79 13.07 10.54
N ARG A 119 18.56 12.07 9.67
CA ARG A 119 19.50 10.95 9.41
C ARG A 119 19.97 10.84 7.97
N GLY A 120 19.40 11.61 7.03
CA GLY A 120 19.74 11.57 5.62
C GLY A 120 19.57 10.18 5.02
N GLU A 121 20.59 9.72 4.29
CA GLU A 121 20.61 8.42 3.60
C GLU A 121 20.54 7.21 4.56
N ALA A 122 20.83 7.40 5.86
CA ALA A 122 20.74 6.34 6.86
C ALA A 122 19.32 6.14 7.41
N ALA A 123 18.33 6.90 6.94
CA ALA A 123 16.94 6.77 7.38
C ALA A 123 16.30 5.49 6.83
N SER A 124 15.97 4.54 7.71
CA SER A 124 15.27 3.30 7.35
C SER A 124 13.79 3.54 7.05
N SER A 125 13.26 2.83 6.06
CA SER A 125 11.82 2.82 5.77
C SER A 125 11.04 2.21 6.94
N GLN A 126 9.92 2.83 7.30
CA GLN A 126 9.00 2.29 8.31
C GLN A 126 7.86 1.48 7.69
N LEU A 127 7.63 1.62 6.39
CA LEU A 127 6.65 0.86 5.64
C LEU A 127 7.21 0.59 4.24
N VAL A 128 7.12 -0.64 3.76
CA VAL A 128 7.46 -1.02 2.39
C VAL A 128 6.28 -1.79 1.80
N LEU A 129 5.79 -1.35 0.64
CA LEU A 129 4.76 -2.06 -0.11
C LEU A 129 5.41 -2.86 -1.23
N TYR A 130 5.15 -4.16 -1.26
CA TYR A 130 5.64 -5.08 -2.28
C TYR A 130 4.53 -5.40 -3.28
N HIS A 131 4.77 -5.14 -4.55
CA HIS A 131 3.83 -5.47 -5.62
C HIS A 131 4.32 -6.70 -6.41
N PHE A 132 3.40 -7.65 -6.61
CA PHE A 132 3.62 -8.94 -7.25
C PHE A 132 2.78 -9.03 -8.53
N PRO A 133 3.34 -8.63 -9.70
CA PRO A 133 2.63 -8.55 -10.96
C PRO A 133 2.50 -9.89 -11.70
N GLU A 134 2.91 -11.01 -11.12
CA GLU A 134 2.98 -12.32 -11.77
C GLU A 134 1.61 -12.80 -12.26
N LEU A 135 0.52 -12.37 -11.61
CA LEU A 135 -0.85 -12.72 -11.99
C LEU A 135 -1.51 -11.71 -12.93
N LYS A 136 -0.78 -10.66 -13.35
CA LYS A 136 -1.36 -9.54 -14.09
C LYS A 136 -1.86 -9.96 -15.47
N GLU A 137 -1.03 -10.61 -16.28
CA GLU A 137 -1.40 -11.04 -17.64
C GLU A 137 -2.46 -12.15 -17.63
N GLU A 138 -2.38 -13.05 -16.65
CA GLU A 138 -3.26 -14.23 -16.60
C GLU A 138 -4.62 -13.96 -15.95
N LYS A 139 -4.67 -13.08 -14.95
CA LYS A 139 -5.86 -12.84 -14.12
C LYS A 139 -6.30 -11.39 -14.05
N GLY A 140 -5.57 -10.48 -14.67
CA GLY A 140 -5.85 -9.05 -14.59
C GLY A 140 -5.70 -8.50 -13.16
N ILE A 141 -4.86 -9.10 -12.32
CA ILE A 141 -4.63 -8.65 -10.94
C ILE A 141 -3.16 -8.65 -10.55
N VAL A 142 -2.81 -7.78 -9.61
CA VAL A 142 -1.50 -7.68 -8.95
C VAL A 142 -1.72 -7.85 -7.45
N LEU A 143 -0.94 -8.72 -6.81
CA LEU A 143 -1.01 -8.88 -5.36
C LEU A 143 -0.10 -7.85 -4.68
N MET A 144 -0.51 -7.40 -3.51
CA MET A 144 0.29 -6.47 -2.71
C MET A 144 0.27 -6.86 -1.24
N THR A 145 1.41 -6.76 -0.57
CA THR A 145 1.55 -6.85 0.90
C THR A 145 2.52 -5.79 1.41
N ALA A 146 2.52 -5.57 2.70
CA ALA A 146 3.44 -4.66 3.36
C ALA A 146 4.41 -5.36 4.33
N GLU A 147 5.61 -4.82 4.41
CA GLU A 147 6.47 -4.91 5.60
C GLU A 147 6.35 -3.58 6.35
N MET A 148 6.14 -3.64 7.67
CA MET A 148 5.99 -2.44 8.49
C MET A 148 6.68 -2.57 9.83
N ASP A 149 7.24 -1.46 10.30
CA ASP A 149 7.77 -1.35 11.65
C ASP A 149 6.62 -1.00 12.62
N SER A 150 6.15 -2.02 13.34
CA SER A 150 5.04 -1.91 14.28
C SER A 150 5.33 -1.04 15.50
N THR A 151 6.59 -0.62 15.71
CA THR A 151 6.95 0.36 16.74
C THR A 151 6.62 1.80 16.32
N PHE A 152 6.51 2.07 15.02
CA PHE A 152 6.24 3.41 14.47
C PHE A 152 4.86 3.55 13.82
N LEU A 153 4.34 2.48 13.22
CA LEU A 153 3.09 2.50 12.47
C LEU A 153 2.13 1.42 12.97
N LYS A 154 0.85 1.77 13.07
CA LYS A 154 -0.26 0.83 13.27
C LYS A 154 -0.88 0.44 11.95
N ILE A 155 -1.60 -0.69 11.90
CA ILE A 155 -2.26 -1.19 10.68
C ILE A 155 -3.14 -0.12 10.01
N PRO A 156 -4.03 0.60 10.72
CA PRO A 156 -4.86 1.65 10.09
C PRO A 156 -4.03 2.81 9.51
N GLU A 157 -2.88 3.10 10.12
CA GLU A 157 -1.97 4.16 9.68
C GLU A 157 -1.25 3.75 8.39
N ALA A 158 -0.74 2.51 8.35
CA ALA A 158 -0.16 1.93 7.15
C ALA A 158 -1.18 1.88 6.00
N GLN A 159 -2.42 1.48 6.29
CA GLN A 159 -3.51 1.45 5.31
C GLN A 159 -3.84 2.85 4.80
N CYS A 160 -3.85 3.87 5.65
CA CYS A 160 -4.05 5.26 5.24
C CYS A 160 -2.95 5.76 4.29
N ILE A 161 -1.69 5.43 4.57
CA ILE A 161 -0.57 5.75 3.67
C ILE A 161 -0.74 5.02 2.33
N ALA A 162 -1.06 3.73 2.36
CA ALA A 162 -1.23 2.94 1.15
C ALA A 162 -2.45 3.38 0.31
N ASN A 163 -3.52 3.84 0.95
CA ASN A 163 -4.66 4.46 0.28
C ASN A 163 -4.32 5.76 -0.45
N GLN A 164 -3.38 6.55 0.08
CA GLN A 164 -2.92 7.76 -0.59
C GLN A 164 -2.19 7.44 -1.90
N VAL A 165 -1.46 6.32 -1.98
CA VAL A 165 -0.88 5.87 -3.26
C VAL A 165 -1.95 5.71 -4.31
N GLN A 166 -3.10 5.13 -3.94
CA GLN A 166 -4.22 4.99 -4.87
C GLN A 166 -4.80 6.34 -5.25
N LEU A 167 -5.02 7.22 -4.27
CA LEU A 167 -5.56 8.56 -4.49
C LEU A 167 -4.72 9.34 -5.50
N PHE A 168 -3.39 9.33 -5.32
CA PHE A 168 -2.48 10.17 -6.08
C PHE A 168 -1.93 9.53 -7.36
N TYR A 169 -1.79 8.20 -7.41
CA TYR A 169 -1.25 7.50 -8.59
C TYR A 169 -2.30 6.69 -9.38
N ALA A 170 -3.40 6.24 -8.78
CA ALA A 170 -4.33 5.30 -9.41
C ALA A 170 -5.69 5.90 -9.85
N THR A 171 -5.88 7.20 -9.64
CA THR A 171 -7.11 7.91 -10.05
C THR A 171 -6.91 8.64 -11.37
N ASP A 172 -7.98 8.76 -12.16
CA ASP A 172 -7.97 9.51 -13.42
C ASP A 172 -8.08 11.03 -13.21
N ARG A 173 -8.08 11.48 -11.95
CA ARG A 173 -8.10 12.91 -11.59
C ARG A 173 -6.71 13.50 -11.84
N GLN A 174 -6.60 14.39 -12.82
CA GLN A 174 -5.34 15.04 -13.12
C GLN A 174 -4.89 15.97 -11.98
N GLU A 175 -5.82 16.46 -11.16
CA GLU A 175 -5.51 17.34 -10.03
C GLU A 175 -4.70 16.62 -8.95
N THR A 176 -5.03 15.35 -8.66
CA THR A 176 -4.31 14.57 -7.64
C THR A 176 -2.93 14.16 -8.16
N TYR A 177 -2.85 13.64 -9.38
CA TYR A 177 -1.56 13.28 -9.98
C TYR A 177 -0.68 14.50 -10.25
N GLY A 178 -1.26 15.67 -10.56
CA GLY A 178 -0.53 16.91 -10.75
C GLY A 178 0.24 17.36 -9.51
N LEU A 179 -0.19 16.99 -8.30
CA LEU A 179 0.60 17.19 -7.08
C LEU A 179 1.86 16.33 -7.07
N VAL A 180 1.75 15.08 -7.55
CA VAL A 180 2.88 14.17 -7.71
C VAL A 180 3.87 14.70 -8.74
N GLU A 181 3.39 15.16 -9.88
CA GLU A 181 4.23 15.76 -10.92
C GLU A 181 4.95 17.01 -10.39
N THR A 182 4.23 17.87 -9.66
CA THR A 182 4.83 19.08 -9.07
C THR A 182 5.90 18.72 -8.05
N PHE A 183 5.68 17.71 -7.20
CA PHE A 183 6.68 17.25 -6.23
C PHE A 183 7.97 16.77 -6.89
N ASN A 184 7.89 15.99 -7.97
CA ASN A 184 9.06 15.41 -8.62
C ASN A 184 9.76 16.37 -9.59
N LEU A 185 8.99 17.17 -10.33
CA LEU A 185 9.50 17.96 -11.46
C LEU A 185 9.69 19.45 -11.11
N ARG A 186 8.90 19.97 -10.15
CA ARG A 186 8.89 21.39 -9.75
C ARG A 186 8.80 21.53 -8.23
N PRO A 187 9.74 20.97 -7.44
CA PRO A 187 9.63 20.91 -5.99
C PRO A 187 9.50 22.28 -5.32
N ASN A 188 10.04 23.35 -5.91
CA ASN A 188 9.91 24.72 -5.40
C ASN A 188 8.47 25.28 -5.47
N GLU A 189 7.61 24.71 -6.32
CA GLU A 189 6.21 25.09 -6.46
C GLU A 189 5.28 24.20 -5.62
N PHE A 190 5.81 23.12 -5.05
CA PHE A 190 5.03 22.13 -4.32
C PHE A 190 4.50 22.69 -2.99
N LYS A 191 3.23 22.37 -2.70
CA LYS A 191 2.54 22.80 -1.48
C LYS A 191 1.96 21.60 -0.75
N TYR A 192 2.56 21.23 0.38
CA TYR A 192 2.09 20.09 1.18
C TYR A 192 0.64 20.27 1.69
N MET A 193 0.17 21.51 1.87
CA MET A 193 -1.21 21.80 2.24
C MET A 193 -2.22 21.28 1.21
N SER A 194 -1.85 21.24 -0.08
CA SER A 194 -2.70 20.67 -1.12
C SER A 194 -2.85 19.15 -0.97
N VAL A 195 -1.82 18.46 -0.47
CA VAL A 195 -1.88 17.02 -0.16
C VAL A 195 -2.85 16.77 0.99
N ILE A 196 -2.78 17.59 2.05
CA ILE A 196 -3.71 17.52 3.18
C ILE A 196 -5.15 17.75 2.71
N ALA A 197 -5.39 18.77 1.89
CA ALA A 197 -6.72 19.10 1.41
C ALA A 197 -7.34 17.95 0.58
N GLU A 198 -6.59 17.35 -0.34
CA GLU A 198 -7.05 16.19 -1.11
C GLU A 198 -7.29 14.96 -0.21
N LEU A 199 -6.42 14.74 0.77
CA LEU A 199 -6.59 13.66 1.73
C LEU A 199 -7.88 13.83 2.56
N GLU A 200 -8.15 15.02 3.07
CA GLU A 200 -9.38 15.32 3.81
C GLU A 200 -10.62 15.18 2.93
N GLN A 201 -10.58 15.71 1.71
CA GLN A 201 -11.70 15.64 0.76
C GLN A 201 -12.02 14.20 0.34
N SER A 202 -11.00 13.33 0.26
CA SER A 202 -11.17 11.91 -0.07
C SER A 202 -11.84 11.09 1.04
N GLY A 203 -11.90 11.61 2.27
CA GLY A 203 -12.41 10.90 3.45
C GLY A 203 -11.45 9.87 4.05
N LEU A 204 -10.28 9.63 3.44
CA LEU A 204 -9.29 8.66 3.92
C LEU A 204 -8.68 9.00 5.29
N ALA A 205 -8.75 10.27 5.71
CA ALA A 205 -8.30 10.71 7.02
C ALA A 205 -9.35 10.56 8.14
N ALA A 206 -10.60 10.20 7.82
CA ALA A 206 -11.70 10.22 8.79
C ALA A 206 -11.55 9.17 9.90
N GLU A 207 -11.03 7.98 9.57
CA GLU A 207 -10.93 6.86 10.52
C GLU A 207 -9.79 7.02 11.54
N LEU A 208 -8.79 7.85 11.22
CA LEU A 208 -7.62 8.07 12.07
C LEU A 208 -7.75 9.29 12.99
N ARG A 209 -8.71 10.18 12.71
CA ARG A 209 -8.97 11.33 13.56
C ARG A 209 -9.91 10.90 14.69
N PRO A 210 -9.53 11.10 15.97
CA PRO A 210 -10.50 10.96 17.05
C PRO A 210 -11.66 11.90 16.75
N SER A 211 -12.90 11.40 16.82
CA SER A 211 -14.08 12.24 16.77
C SER A 211 -13.91 13.35 17.81
N ARG A 212 -13.89 14.62 17.37
CA ARG A 212 -14.03 15.75 18.29
C ARG A 212 -15.35 15.52 19.01
N GLY A 213 -15.30 15.08 20.27
CA GLY A 213 -16.45 15.13 21.15
C GLY A 213 -16.94 16.59 21.20
N PRO A 214 -18.23 16.84 21.45
CA PRO A 214 -18.74 18.20 21.50
C PRO A 214 -17.92 18.99 22.52
N ASP A 215 -17.33 20.09 22.08
CA ASP A 215 -16.67 21.06 22.95
C ASP A 215 -17.71 21.54 23.95
N THR A 216 -17.70 21.00 25.17
CA THR A 216 -18.44 21.59 26.28
C THR A 216 -17.74 22.90 26.64
N ALA A 217 -18.42 23.99 26.27
CA ALA A 217 -18.16 25.36 26.67
C ALA A 217 -18.11 25.54 28.20
#